data_AF-A0AAV7AEV5-F1
#
_entry.id   AF-A0AAV7AEV5-F1
#
_cell.length_a   1.000
_cell.length_b   1.000
_cell.length_c   1.000
_cell.angle_alpha   90.00
_cell.angle_beta   90.00
_cell.angle_gamma   90.00
#
_symmetry.space_group_name_H-M   'P 1'
#
loop_
_entity.id
_entity.type
_entity.pdbx_description
1 polymer ?
#
loop_
_entity_poly.entity_id
_entity_poly.type
_entity_poly.pdbx_seq_one_letter_code
_entity_poly.pdbx_strand_id
1 'polypeptide(L)'
;MSWLSSENGTEAEELEDAYRELSSLGDDAISAITYESDTEKKVKKKKSSKPPRSQNSPYLSSARLNPRKAPVWRSLKGTGQMHTENPTMKVPRQLWLASLKQGNGLTQPLKSDIDIGQAWVSPGTSTPEYLKDALGMKKPKYSRSSSNGYVPGTPDYKEKEDMYDQIIDLKKMLQAQKSETDVMKTKLRRSEEENNRKDRQIEQLLDPSRSSEFARSLVDKRSDSSLMVNNLKQKILKLEKQCKEKDSALSKLQTELKTTSLEEMKIAMETYYEEIQRLQMLLAEAEAAQQRAPPESKDSLRRQKAMNAALLKLSKQVKELQEENKSLKADLDRAMAQSPTSTRSKGYSEWSKQRLVRKISELEKKLESSQKSPAEQGKSATGTPSSNQGEGPPVQKPDPQEECERLRNLVKKIKEDRAALQERLGAREADFRKLQQEKTELEKQLQKAKERKDEREEINRLSQKIKRLEAELEDEKHEKAAAREAATKAQRESRGSRPSSAKSTSSTSSSRRGSSSSSSGGEKRKRQEAAQLIQKNWRLYRSRKEENNDLEEVSNSLDFG
;
A
#
# COMPACT_ATOMS: atom_id res chain seq x y z
N MET A 1 16.43 82.95 30.75
CA MET A 1 16.81 83.12 32.17
C MET A 1 16.64 81.78 32.87
N SER A 2 17.46 81.58 33.88
CA SER A 2 17.96 80.29 34.38
C SER A 2 17.19 79.77 35.60
N TRP A 3 17.36 78.45 35.84
CA TRP A 3 17.38 77.72 37.12
C TRP A 3 16.16 76.91 37.62
N LEU A 4 16.44 75.60 37.73
CA LEU A 4 16.33 74.66 38.87
C LEU A 4 15.06 73.82 39.14
N SER A 5 15.31 72.52 38.96
CA SER A 5 14.86 71.30 39.64
C SER A 5 14.40 71.41 41.11
N SER A 6 13.41 70.61 41.52
CA SER A 6 13.59 69.31 42.20
C SER A 6 12.24 68.68 42.60
N GLU A 7 12.28 67.37 42.91
CA GLU A 7 11.28 66.57 43.66
C GLU A 7 9.99 66.13 42.96
N ASN A 8 9.94 64.84 42.59
CA ASN A 8 9.01 63.85 43.14
C ASN A 8 9.20 62.50 42.42
N GLY A 9 10.16 61.71 42.92
CA GLY A 9 10.30 60.29 42.63
C GLY A 9 10.10 59.53 43.93
N THR A 10 8.84 59.22 44.27
CA THR A 10 8.50 58.44 45.49
C THR A 10 7.16 57.70 45.39
N GLU A 11 6.37 57.82 44.31
CA GLU A 11 5.07 57.12 44.23
C GLU A 11 5.11 55.80 43.45
N ALA A 12 6.21 55.50 42.75
CA ALA A 12 6.31 54.30 41.90
C ALA A 12 6.92 53.07 42.60
N GLU A 13 7.69 53.23 43.68
CA GLU A 13 8.27 52.10 44.43
C GLU A 13 7.36 51.59 45.56
N GLU A 14 6.47 52.42 46.12
CA GLU A 14 5.57 52.00 47.21
C GLU A 14 4.44 51.06 46.75
N LEU A 15 4.09 51.06 45.46
CA LEU A 15 3.00 50.23 44.92
C LEU A 15 3.46 48.80 44.58
N GLU A 16 4.75 48.60 44.39
CA GLU A 16 5.33 47.30 44.00
C GLU A 16 5.69 46.44 45.23
N ASP A 17 5.96 47.07 46.39
CA ASP A 17 6.13 46.38 47.68
C ASP A 17 4.78 45.95 48.31
N ALA A 18 3.69 46.70 48.09
CA ALA A 18 2.34 46.32 48.54
C ALA A 18 1.80 45.05 47.84
N TYR A 19 2.31 44.69 46.66
CA TYR A 19 1.88 43.51 45.91
C TYR A 19 2.64 42.23 46.30
N ARG A 20 3.86 42.34 46.87
CA ARG A 20 4.61 41.18 47.38
C ARG A 20 4.09 40.68 48.72
N GLU A 21 3.57 41.56 49.57
CA GLU A 21 3.13 41.21 50.93
C GLU A 21 1.77 40.47 50.95
N LEU A 22 0.96 40.59 49.89
CA LEU A 22 -0.34 39.90 49.73
C LEU A 22 -0.24 38.45 49.24
N SER A 23 0.91 38.03 48.68
CA SER A 23 1.09 36.67 48.14
C SER A 23 1.72 35.69 49.14
N SER A 24 2.07 36.12 50.35
CA SER A 24 2.76 35.28 51.36
C SER A 24 1.89 34.85 52.56
N LEU A 25 0.57 35.12 52.53
CA LEU A 25 -0.32 34.93 53.69
C LEU A 25 -1.49 33.95 53.42
N GLY A 26 -1.24 32.87 52.66
CA GLY A 26 -2.28 31.92 52.24
C GLY A 26 -2.12 30.47 52.66
N ASP A 27 -0.95 30.07 53.17
CA ASP A 27 -0.68 28.69 53.57
C ASP A 27 -0.51 28.59 55.10
N ASP A 28 -1.20 27.60 55.68
CA ASP A 28 -1.25 27.14 57.08
C ASP A 28 -2.20 27.85 58.08
N ALA A 29 -3.43 27.31 58.18
CA ALA A 29 -4.07 27.00 59.48
C ALA A 29 -5.24 25.99 59.40
N ILE A 30 -4.97 24.74 59.81
CA ILE A 30 -5.72 23.95 60.83
C ILE A 30 -7.18 23.55 60.49
N SER A 31 -7.48 22.29 60.11
CA SER A 31 -7.61 21.03 60.89
C SER A 31 -8.99 20.72 61.50
N ALA A 32 -9.25 19.41 61.55
CA ALA A 32 -10.21 18.65 62.36
C ALA A 32 -11.67 18.57 61.86
N ILE A 33 -12.06 17.36 61.41
CA ILE A 33 -12.82 16.42 62.25
C ILE A 33 -12.63 14.98 61.73
N THR A 34 -12.37 14.13 62.71
CA THR A 34 -12.12 12.69 62.72
C THR A 34 -13.41 11.88 62.62
N TYR A 35 -13.34 10.69 62.02
CA TYR A 35 -13.99 9.51 62.60
C TYR A 35 -13.20 8.25 62.26
N GLU A 36 -12.72 7.60 63.31
CA GLU A 36 -12.06 6.30 63.34
C GLU A 36 -13.06 5.17 63.12
N SER A 37 -12.60 4.06 62.52
CA SER A 37 -12.76 2.74 63.14
C SER A 37 -11.69 1.79 62.62
N ASP A 38 -10.99 1.22 63.60
CA ASP A 38 -9.81 0.39 63.54
C ASP A 38 -10.18 -1.11 63.50
N THR A 39 -9.33 -1.95 62.91
CA THR A 39 -8.66 -3.06 63.60
C THR A 39 -7.81 -3.90 62.63
N GLU A 40 -6.50 -3.74 62.80
CA GLU A 40 -5.38 -4.68 62.66
C GLU A 40 -5.63 -6.11 62.16
N LYS A 41 -4.75 -6.65 61.29
CA LYS A 41 -3.73 -7.69 61.61
C LYS A 41 -2.57 -7.77 60.59
N LYS A 42 -1.38 -7.42 61.08
CA LYS A 42 0.00 -7.95 60.90
C LYS A 42 0.48 -8.74 59.65
N VAL A 43 1.53 -8.16 59.03
CA VAL A 43 2.88 -8.69 58.66
C VAL A 43 3.02 -9.91 57.71
N LYS A 44 3.70 -9.73 56.56
CA LYS A 44 5.03 -10.34 56.18
C LYS A 44 5.41 -10.15 54.71
N LYS A 45 6.63 -9.66 54.47
CA LYS A 45 7.37 -9.74 53.19
C LYS A 45 7.69 -11.21 52.84
N LYS A 46 7.39 -11.66 51.61
CA LYS A 46 8.33 -12.41 50.74
C LYS A 46 7.75 -12.67 49.34
N LYS A 47 8.66 -12.66 48.37
CA LYS A 47 8.46 -12.92 46.94
C LYS A 47 8.15 -14.41 46.70
N SER A 48 7.18 -14.72 45.83
CA SER A 48 7.05 -16.01 45.13
C SER A 48 6.12 -15.83 43.93
N SER A 49 6.68 -15.96 42.73
CA SER A 49 6.42 -17.07 41.78
C SER A 49 5.04 -17.02 41.11
N LYS A 50 5.09 -16.91 39.79
CA LYS A 50 3.97 -16.95 38.83
C LYS A 50 3.07 -18.19 39.03
N PRO A 51 1.74 -18.08 38.82
CA PRO A 51 0.91 -19.24 38.50
C PRO A 51 1.03 -19.59 37.00
N PRO A 52 0.74 -20.84 36.59
CA PRO A 52 0.93 -21.27 35.21
C PRO A 52 -0.16 -20.75 34.28
N ARG A 53 0.20 -20.64 32.99
CA ARG A 53 -0.69 -20.35 31.85
C ARG A 53 -1.76 -21.43 31.69
N SER A 54 -3.00 -21.01 31.44
CA SER A 54 -3.95 -21.77 30.64
C SER A 54 -4.32 -20.96 29.37
N GLN A 55 -4.53 -21.69 28.27
CA GLN A 55 -4.75 -21.19 26.92
C GLN A 55 -6.26 -21.14 26.60
N ASN A 56 -6.62 -20.26 25.66
CA ASN A 56 -7.85 -20.21 24.85
C ASN A 56 -8.99 -19.26 25.28
N SER A 57 -9.00 -18.08 24.64
CA SER A 57 -10.20 -17.54 23.97
C SER A 57 -9.78 -16.44 22.97
N PRO A 58 -10.18 -16.49 21.68
CA PRO A 58 -9.66 -15.64 20.61
C PRO A 58 -10.48 -14.38 20.31
N TYR A 59 -11.30 -13.90 21.25
CA TYR A 59 -12.04 -12.65 21.07
C TYR A 59 -11.81 -11.78 22.30
N LEU A 60 -11.03 -10.72 22.12
CA LEU A 60 -10.99 -9.44 22.86
C LEU A 60 -9.56 -8.87 22.89
N SER A 61 -9.14 -8.22 21.80
CA SER A 61 -8.26 -7.03 21.84
C SER A 61 -7.91 -6.54 20.44
N SER A 62 -8.63 -5.53 19.93
CA SER A 62 -8.04 -4.56 18.99
C SER A 62 -8.74 -3.21 19.14
N ALA A 63 -8.30 -2.46 20.15
CA ALA A 63 -8.47 -1.02 20.23
C ALA A 63 -7.09 -0.37 20.04
N ARG A 64 -6.62 -0.32 18.78
CA ARG A 64 -5.60 0.63 18.30
C ARG A 64 -5.92 0.97 16.84
N LEU A 65 -6.80 1.95 16.67
CA LEU A 65 -7.13 2.56 15.38
C LEU A 65 -5.96 3.46 14.96
N ASN A 66 -5.24 3.06 13.90
CA ASN A 66 -4.51 4.00 13.05
C ASN A 66 -5.45 4.44 11.92
N PRO A 67 -5.61 5.74 11.61
CA PRO A 67 -6.46 6.18 10.51
C PRO A 67 -5.81 5.80 9.17
N ARG A 68 -6.48 4.90 8.45
CA ARG A 68 -6.07 4.36 7.15
C ARG A 68 -6.35 5.39 6.05
N LYS A 69 -5.30 5.84 5.37
CA LYS A 69 -5.36 6.76 4.22
C LYS A 69 -6.02 6.09 3.01
N ALA A 70 -6.87 6.84 2.31
CA ALA A 70 -7.59 6.43 1.10
C ALA A 70 -6.64 6.21 -0.10
N PRO A 71 -7.00 5.35 -1.07
CA PRO A 71 -6.14 5.04 -2.22
C PRO A 71 -6.14 6.19 -3.24
N VAL A 72 -4.94 6.65 -3.58
CA VAL A 72 -4.65 7.56 -4.69
C VAL A 72 -4.72 6.76 -6.00
N TRP A 73 -5.62 7.15 -6.88
CA TRP A 73 -5.70 6.64 -8.25
C TRP A 73 -4.45 7.06 -9.04
N ARG A 74 -3.74 6.10 -9.64
CA ARG A 74 -2.76 6.35 -10.70
C ARG A 74 -3.32 5.84 -12.02
N SER A 75 -3.31 6.73 -13.01
CA SER A 75 -3.62 6.48 -14.42
C SER A 75 -2.46 5.71 -15.08
N LEU A 76 -2.79 4.69 -15.88
CA LEU A 76 -1.85 3.96 -16.73
C LEU A 76 -1.88 4.59 -18.13
N LYS A 77 -0.70 4.96 -18.63
CA LYS A 77 -0.45 5.52 -19.96
C LYS A 77 -0.49 4.38 -20.98
N GLY A 78 -1.41 4.44 -21.93
CA GLY A 78 -1.49 3.56 -23.11
C GLY A 78 -1.68 4.41 -24.36
N THR A 79 -0.78 4.24 -25.32
CA THR A 79 -0.73 4.90 -26.63
C THR A 79 -1.76 4.31 -27.60
N GLY A 80 -2.53 5.17 -28.28
CA GLY A 80 -3.43 4.79 -29.38
C GLY A 80 -4.20 5.99 -29.97
N GLN A 81 -3.76 6.47 -31.13
CA GLN A 81 -4.41 7.39 -32.09
C GLN A 81 -5.34 6.51 -32.99
N MET A 82 -6.51 6.87 -33.54
CA MET A 82 -7.24 8.13 -33.83
C MET A 82 -8.77 7.86 -34.01
N HIS A 83 -9.54 8.97 -34.09
CA HIS A 83 -10.82 9.17 -34.81
C HIS A 83 -12.08 8.45 -34.29
N THR A 84 -13.30 9.00 -34.26
CA THR A 84 -13.93 10.34 -34.18
C THR A 84 -15.44 10.00 -33.99
N GLU A 85 -16.20 10.82 -33.26
CA GLU A 85 -17.69 10.94 -33.37
C GLU A 85 -18.57 9.97 -32.52
N ASN A 86 -18.93 10.37 -31.29
CA ASN A 86 -20.27 10.91 -31.00
C ASN A 86 -20.41 11.34 -29.52
N PRO A 87 -21.34 12.28 -29.22
CA PRO A 87 -21.24 13.17 -28.07
C PRO A 87 -22.16 12.78 -26.89
N THR A 88 -21.81 13.33 -25.71
CA THR A 88 -22.66 13.52 -24.51
C THR A 88 -22.75 12.39 -23.46
N MET A 89 -21.64 12.10 -22.78
CA MET A 89 -21.74 11.80 -21.34
C MET A 89 -21.75 13.14 -20.57
N LYS A 90 -22.93 13.54 -20.12
CA LYS A 90 -23.15 14.82 -19.42
C LYS A 90 -22.62 14.73 -17.99
N VAL A 91 -21.74 15.68 -17.64
CA VAL A 91 -21.22 15.93 -16.28
C VAL A 91 -22.39 16.35 -15.36
N PRO A 92 -22.39 16.03 -14.05
CA PRO A 92 -23.50 16.35 -13.13
C PRO A 92 -23.99 17.81 -13.18
N ARG A 93 -23.10 18.75 -13.49
CA ARG A 93 -23.41 20.17 -13.67
C ARG A 93 -24.24 20.49 -14.92
N GLN A 94 -24.12 19.68 -15.98
CA GLN A 94 -24.92 19.80 -17.21
C GLN A 94 -26.32 19.21 -17.06
N LEU A 95 -26.51 18.20 -16.19
CA LEU A 95 -27.85 17.69 -15.86
C LEU A 95 -28.66 18.75 -15.10
N TRP A 96 -28.02 19.45 -14.16
CA TRP A 96 -28.64 20.57 -13.43
C TRP A 96 -29.03 21.75 -14.32
N LEU A 97 -28.21 22.06 -15.34
CA LEU A 97 -28.51 23.13 -16.30
C LEU A 97 -29.53 22.72 -17.37
N ALA A 98 -29.66 21.41 -17.66
CA ALA A 98 -30.66 20.90 -18.59
C ALA A 98 -32.08 20.93 -18.00
N SER A 99 -32.25 20.64 -16.70
CA SER A 99 -33.54 20.75 -16.01
C SER A 99 -34.08 22.19 -15.94
N LEU A 100 -33.21 23.20 -15.97
CA LEU A 100 -33.65 24.61 -15.92
C LEU A 100 -34.05 25.17 -17.30
N LYS A 101 -33.69 24.48 -18.40
CA LYS A 101 -34.01 24.91 -19.77
C LYS A 101 -35.34 24.36 -20.31
N GLN A 102 -35.92 23.34 -19.68
CA GLN A 102 -37.29 22.92 -19.92
C GLN A 102 -38.23 23.75 -19.04
N GLY A 103 -38.36 25.02 -19.40
CA GLY A 103 -39.47 25.82 -18.91
C GLY A 103 -40.77 25.28 -19.50
N ASN A 104 -41.68 24.84 -18.64
CA ASN A 104 -43.12 25.05 -18.79
C ASN A 104 -43.83 24.76 -17.45
N GLY A 105 -44.03 25.84 -16.70
CA GLY A 105 -45.27 26.17 -15.98
C GLY A 105 -45.72 25.26 -14.84
N LEU A 106 -45.69 25.80 -13.61
CA LEU A 106 -46.93 25.97 -12.82
C LEU A 106 -46.71 26.89 -11.61
N THR A 107 -47.07 28.16 -11.75
CA THR A 107 -47.77 28.85 -10.67
C THR A 107 -49.14 29.25 -11.23
N GLN A 108 -50.18 28.58 -10.73
CA GLN A 108 -51.51 29.17 -10.75
C GLN A 108 -51.52 30.28 -9.69
N PRO A 109 -51.97 31.50 -10.03
CA PRO A 109 -52.35 32.45 -9.01
C PRO A 109 -53.80 32.18 -8.64
N LEU A 110 -54.02 31.65 -7.43
CA LEU A 110 -55.29 31.84 -6.76
C LEU A 110 -55.43 33.32 -6.43
N LYS A 111 -56.65 33.79 -6.67
CA LYS A 111 -57.13 35.16 -6.59
C LYS A 111 -56.94 35.75 -5.20
N SER A 112 -56.59 37.02 -5.15
CA SER A 112 -57.03 37.91 -4.07
C SER A 112 -57.49 39.22 -4.72
N ASP A 113 -58.81 39.40 -4.71
CA ASP A 113 -59.51 40.63 -5.07
C ASP A 113 -59.08 41.76 -4.12
N ILE A 114 -58.39 42.76 -4.65
CA ILE A 114 -58.35 44.09 -4.07
C ILE A 114 -58.77 45.05 -5.16
N ASP A 115 -59.93 45.62 -4.93
CA ASP A 115 -60.76 46.46 -5.78
C ASP A 115 -59.96 47.60 -6.45
N ILE A 116 -59.62 47.39 -7.73
CA ILE A 116 -59.13 48.43 -8.64
C ILE A 116 -60.37 49.14 -9.18
N GLY A 117 -60.91 50.04 -8.37
CA GLY A 117 -62.07 50.85 -8.71
C GLY A 117 -61.78 52.32 -8.48
N GLN A 118 -60.96 52.94 -9.35
CA GLN A 118 -61.05 54.35 -9.78
C GLN A 118 -59.79 54.76 -10.55
N ALA A 119 -59.74 54.37 -11.82
CA ALA A 119 -58.99 55.12 -12.81
C ALA A 119 -59.98 56.03 -13.56
N TRP A 120 -59.51 57.24 -13.87
CA TRP A 120 -60.05 58.21 -14.84
C TRP A 120 -61.13 59.18 -14.35
N VAL A 121 -60.74 60.24 -13.64
CA VAL A 121 -61.06 61.63 -14.06
C VAL A 121 -59.97 62.60 -13.56
N SER A 122 -59.53 63.49 -14.45
CA SER A 122 -58.82 64.77 -14.25
C SER A 122 -57.27 64.81 -14.38
N PRO A 123 -56.75 65.63 -15.32
CA PRO A 123 -55.32 65.93 -15.49
C PRO A 123 -54.86 67.08 -14.58
N GLY A 124 -53.62 67.02 -14.11
CA GLY A 124 -52.84 68.17 -13.60
C GLY A 124 -53.10 68.59 -12.14
N THR A 125 -52.34 68.02 -11.18
CA THR A 125 -52.09 68.71 -9.91
C THR A 125 -50.72 68.31 -9.36
N SER A 126 -49.79 69.27 -9.34
CA SER A 126 -48.35 69.17 -9.00
C SER A 126 -48.05 68.86 -7.51
N THR A 127 -49.03 68.41 -6.74
CA THR A 127 -48.91 68.25 -5.29
C THR A 127 -48.84 66.75 -4.91
N PRO A 128 -47.77 66.29 -4.24
CA PRO A 128 -47.61 64.93 -3.72
C PRO A 128 -48.78 64.48 -2.83
N GLU A 129 -49.06 63.18 -2.79
CA GLU A 129 -50.24 62.62 -2.11
C GLU A 129 -50.28 62.90 -0.60
N TYR A 130 -49.14 62.78 0.09
CA TYR A 130 -49.04 63.14 1.52
C TYR A 130 -49.33 64.64 1.79
N LEU A 131 -49.01 65.52 0.82
CA LEU A 131 -49.31 66.95 0.92
C LEU A 131 -50.77 67.25 0.60
N LYS A 132 -51.40 66.50 -0.30
CA LYS A 132 -52.84 66.63 -0.58
C LYS A 132 -53.68 66.28 0.65
N ASP A 133 -53.26 65.29 1.42
CA ASP A 133 -53.92 64.90 2.67
C ASP A 133 -53.65 65.93 3.77
N ALA A 134 -52.39 66.37 3.94
CA ALA A 134 -52.02 67.39 4.94
C ALA A 134 -52.67 68.77 4.70
N LEU A 135 -52.88 69.17 3.44
CA LEU A 135 -53.50 70.45 3.06
C LEU A 135 -55.03 70.36 2.96
N GLY A 136 -55.64 69.22 3.29
CA GLY A 136 -57.09 69.02 3.20
C GLY A 136 -57.62 69.26 1.79
N MET A 137 -56.84 68.84 0.78
CA MET A 137 -57.24 68.86 -0.63
C MET A 137 -57.99 67.58 -1.02
N LYS A 138 -57.95 66.54 -0.16
CA LYS A 138 -58.67 65.27 -0.31
C LYS A 138 -59.73 65.08 0.79
N LYS A 139 -60.90 64.54 0.40
CA LYS A 139 -61.98 64.21 1.33
C LYS A 139 -61.51 63.14 2.35
N PRO A 140 -61.74 63.33 3.66
CA PRO A 140 -61.39 62.37 4.69
C PRO A 140 -62.11 61.04 4.46
N LYS A 141 -61.39 59.92 4.57
CA LYS A 141 -61.98 58.56 4.40
C LYS A 141 -62.61 57.99 5.67
N TYR A 142 -62.45 58.67 6.82
CA TYR A 142 -62.79 58.13 8.14
C TYR A 142 -63.72 59.03 8.97
N SER A 143 -64.49 59.94 8.37
CA SER A 143 -65.42 60.80 9.14
C SER A 143 -66.55 59.99 9.77
N ARG A 144 -66.39 59.67 11.06
CA ARG A 144 -67.45 59.17 11.95
C ARG A 144 -68.28 60.34 12.47
N SER A 145 -69.28 60.76 11.67
CA SER A 145 -70.48 61.53 12.08
C SER A 145 -70.56 63.04 11.76
N SER A 146 -71.59 63.32 10.96
CA SER A 146 -72.61 64.40 10.95
C SER A 146 -72.28 65.84 11.36
N SER A 147 -72.21 66.72 10.35
CA SER A 147 -73.15 67.86 10.14
C SER A 147 -72.52 69.12 9.55
N ASN A 148 -71.20 69.14 9.29
CA ASN A 148 -70.57 70.28 8.61
C ASN A 148 -69.83 69.82 7.35
N GLY A 149 -70.19 70.40 6.20
CA GLY A 149 -69.65 70.00 4.90
C GLY A 149 -68.13 70.19 4.82
N TYR A 150 -67.43 69.20 4.28
CA TYR A 150 -66.00 69.27 3.98
C TYR A 150 -65.69 70.48 3.08
N VAL A 151 -64.80 71.36 3.53
CA VAL A 151 -64.31 72.53 2.78
C VAL A 151 -62.90 72.24 2.28
N PRO A 152 -62.68 72.10 0.96
CA PRO A 152 -61.34 71.93 0.38
C PRO A 152 -60.39 73.04 0.82
N GLY A 153 -59.19 72.68 1.29
CA GLY A 153 -58.17 73.61 1.77
C GLY A 153 -58.10 73.78 3.29
N THR A 154 -58.99 73.13 4.05
CA THR A 154 -58.89 73.05 5.52
C THR A 154 -58.19 71.75 5.90
N PRO A 155 -57.04 71.78 6.60
CA PRO A 155 -56.32 70.56 6.95
C PRO A 155 -57.23 69.56 7.66
N ASP A 156 -57.23 68.33 7.15
CA ASP A 156 -57.98 67.21 7.71
C ASP A 156 -57.25 66.71 8.96
N TYR A 157 -57.51 67.37 10.09
CA TYR A 157 -57.03 66.89 11.37
C TYR A 157 -57.88 65.69 11.79
N LYS A 158 -57.20 64.60 12.13
CA LYS A 158 -57.84 63.43 12.73
C LYS A 158 -58.57 63.84 14.01
N GLU A 159 -59.61 63.09 14.34
CA GLU A 159 -60.31 63.27 15.62
C GLU A 159 -59.31 63.10 16.79
N LYS A 160 -59.61 63.74 17.92
CA LYS A 160 -58.70 63.79 19.06
C LYS A 160 -58.38 62.37 19.57
N GLU A 161 -59.37 61.49 19.55
CA GLU A 161 -59.32 60.09 19.94
C GLU A 161 -58.37 59.29 19.02
N ASP A 162 -58.53 59.42 17.69
CA ASP A 162 -57.65 58.76 16.70
C ASP A 162 -56.19 59.21 16.81
N MET A 163 -55.95 60.49 17.16
CA MET A 163 -54.60 61.00 17.41
C MET A 163 -53.98 60.35 18.66
N TYR A 164 -54.75 60.15 19.73
CA TYR A 164 -54.26 59.47 20.93
C TYR A 164 -53.93 58.01 20.65
N ASP A 165 -54.78 57.29 19.93
CA ASP A 165 -54.51 55.90 19.55
C ASP A 165 -53.25 55.78 18.69
N GLN A 166 -53.07 56.68 17.70
CA GLN A 166 -51.84 56.73 16.91
C GLN A 166 -50.61 57.03 17.76
N ILE A 167 -50.68 57.93 18.74
CA ILE A 167 -49.58 58.22 19.66
C ILE A 167 -49.24 56.98 20.51
N ILE A 168 -50.26 56.25 20.98
CA ILE A 168 -50.07 55.01 21.74
C ILE A 168 -49.38 53.96 20.88
N ASP A 169 -49.83 53.77 19.64
CA ASP A 169 -49.23 52.80 18.72
C ASP A 169 -47.81 53.17 18.30
N LEU A 170 -47.55 54.46 18.05
CA LEU A 170 -46.20 54.96 17.80
C LEU A 170 -45.29 54.74 19.00
N LYS A 171 -45.77 54.94 20.23
CA LYS A 171 -45.01 54.65 21.45
C LYS A 171 -44.72 53.16 21.59
N LYS A 172 -45.70 52.29 21.31
CA LYS A 172 -45.51 50.83 21.30
C LYS A 172 -44.49 50.40 20.26
N MET A 173 -44.58 50.89 19.03
CA MET A 173 -43.62 50.60 17.96
C MET A 173 -42.21 51.11 18.31
N LEU A 174 -42.10 52.31 18.87
CA LEU A 174 -40.82 52.87 19.29
C LEU A 174 -40.19 52.06 20.44
N GLN A 175 -41.00 51.58 21.39
CA GLN A 175 -40.53 50.71 22.45
C GLN A 175 -40.11 49.33 21.91
N ALA A 176 -40.87 48.76 20.98
CA ALA A 176 -40.52 47.53 20.29
C ALA A 176 -39.18 47.67 19.55
N GLN A 177 -39.01 48.76 18.77
CA GLN A 177 -37.76 49.06 18.06
C GLN A 177 -36.57 49.27 19.01
N LYS A 178 -36.76 49.89 20.17
CA LYS A 178 -35.72 50.00 21.20
C LYS A 178 -35.30 48.62 21.71
N SER A 179 -36.26 47.76 22.05
CA SER A 179 -35.95 46.39 22.50
C SER A 179 -35.27 45.56 21.41
N GLU A 180 -35.68 45.70 20.14
CA GLU A 180 -35.03 45.05 18.99
C GLU A 180 -33.59 45.55 18.83
N THR A 181 -33.35 46.85 18.99
CA THR A 181 -32.02 47.46 18.95
C THR A 181 -31.11 46.85 20.03
N ASP A 182 -31.61 46.64 21.25
CA ASP A 182 -30.83 46.05 22.34
C ASP A 182 -30.54 44.55 22.12
N VAL A 183 -31.49 43.81 21.52
CA VAL A 183 -31.24 42.43 21.05
C VAL A 183 -30.16 42.41 19.98
N MET A 184 -30.20 43.33 19.00
CA MET A 184 -29.21 43.40 17.93
C MET A 184 -27.82 43.78 18.44
N LYS A 185 -27.71 44.73 19.39
CA LYS A 185 -26.44 45.04 20.07
C LYS A 185 -25.85 43.81 20.75
N THR A 186 -26.68 43.03 21.43
CA THR A 186 -26.21 41.83 22.14
C THR A 186 -25.77 40.73 21.16
N LYS A 187 -26.50 40.53 20.05
CA LYS A 187 -26.10 39.59 18.97
C LYS A 187 -24.78 40.01 18.33
N LEU A 188 -24.61 41.30 18.06
CA LEU A 188 -23.38 41.86 17.49
C LEU A 188 -22.19 41.57 18.42
N ARG A 189 -22.30 41.92 19.70
CA ARG A 189 -21.23 41.67 20.68
C ARG A 189 -20.83 40.19 20.75
N ARG A 190 -21.79 39.27 20.79
CA ARG A 190 -21.49 37.82 20.80
C ARG A 190 -20.76 37.36 19.55
N SER A 191 -21.20 37.82 18.38
CA SER A 191 -20.57 37.48 17.11
C SER A 191 -19.16 38.06 16.99
N GLU A 192 -18.94 39.28 17.47
CA GLU A 192 -17.61 39.92 17.51
C GLU A 192 -16.65 39.17 18.44
N GLU A 193 -17.10 38.74 19.61
CA GLU A 193 -16.31 37.91 20.52
C GLU A 193 -15.96 36.54 19.91
N GLU A 194 -16.88 35.91 19.17
CA GLU A 194 -16.58 34.67 18.43
C GLU A 194 -15.57 34.92 17.30
N ASN A 195 -15.71 36.02 16.57
CA ASN A 195 -14.76 36.40 15.52
C ASN A 195 -13.36 36.62 16.09
N ASN A 196 -13.26 37.36 17.19
CA ASN A 196 -11.99 37.57 17.90
C ASN A 196 -11.35 36.25 18.38
N ARG A 197 -12.14 35.23 18.75
CA ARG A 197 -11.60 33.89 19.08
C ARG A 197 -11.05 33.18 17.84
N LYS A 198 -11.75 33.27 16.71
CA LYS A 198 -11.31 32.68 15.43
C LYS A 198 -10.05 33.39 14.91
N ASP A 199 -9.98 34.71 15.01
CA ASP A 199 -8.82 35.50 14.61
C ASP A 199 -7.57 35.10 15.41
N ARG A 200 -7.68 34.91 16.72
CA ARG A 200 -6.58 34.38 17.55
C ARG A 200 -6.14 32.96 17.15
N GLN A 201 -7.07 32.09 16.73
CA GLN A 201 -6.72 30.77 16.22
C GLN A 201 -5.97 30.86 14.89
N ILE A 202 -6.39 31.77 14.02
CA ILE A 202 -5.70 32.06 12.76
C ILE A 202 -4.29 32.56 13.04
N GLU A 203 -4.10 33.52 13.96
CA GLU A 203 -2.79 34.01 14.37
C GLU A 203 -1.88 32.89 14.89
N GLN A 204 -2.38 31.99 15.74
CA GLN A 204 -1.62 30.84 16.25
C GLN A 204 -1.19 29.85 15.15
N LEU A 205 -2.01 29.65 14.13
CA LEU A 205 -1.69 28.79 12.99
C LEU A 205 -0.72 29.45 12.02
N LEU A 206 -0.78 30.78 11.93
CA LEU A 206 0.11 31.58 11.09
C LEU A 206 1.45 31.90 11.77
N ASP A 207 1.59 31.65 13.07
CA ASP A 207 2.84 31.86 13.82
C ASP A 207 4.00 31.05 13.20
N PRO A 208 5.02 31.76 12.64
CA PRO A 208 6.18 31.12 12.04
C PRO A 208 6.96 30.20 12.99
N SER A 209 6.94 30.48 14.29
CA SER A 209 7.67 29.70 15.30
C SER A 209 7.09 28.29 15.46
N ARG A 210 5.76 28.15 15.43
CA ARG A 210 5.07 26.85 15.50
C ARG A 210 5.09 26.12 14.17
N SER A 211 4.94 26.83 13.05
CA SER A 211 4.98 26.21 11.72
C SER A 211 6.37 25.64 11.37
N SER A 212 7.45 26.22 11.92
CA SER A 212 8.83 25.74 11.74
C SER A 212 9.06 24.34 12.30
N GLU A 213 8.51 24.03 13.48
CA GLU A 213 8.63 22.71 14.10
C GLU A 213 7.85 21.63 13.34
N PHE A 214 6.67 21.98 12.82
CA PHE A 214 5.92 21.10 11.92
C PHE A 214 6.66 20.88 10.59
N ALA A 215 7.29 21.91 10.03
CA ALA A 215 8.09 21.81 8.81
C ALA A 215 9.34 20.94 9.01
N ARG A 216 10.08 21.13 10.12
CA ARG A 216 11.26 20.32 10.46
C ARG A 216 10.92 18.84 10.63
N SER A 217 9.87 18.50 11.38
CA SER A 217 9.44 17.11 11.56
C SER A 217 9.06 16.43 10.23
N LEU A 218 8.49 17.18 9.29
CA LEU A 218 8.14 16.65 7.96
C LEU A 218 9.39 16.41 7.09
N VAL A 219 10.42 17.27 7.22
CA VAL A 219 11.68 17.14 6.51
C VAL A 219 12.48 15.94 7.00
N ASP A 220 12.55 15.70 8.32
CA ASP A 220 13.24 14.52 8.88
C ASP A 220 12.53 13.21 8.50
N LYS A 221 11.20 13.18 8.50
CA LYS A 221 10.46 12.00 7.99
C LYS A 221 10.69 11.76 6.50
N ARG A 222 10.92 12.83 5.72
CA ARG A 222 11.24 12.72 4.29
C ARG A 222 12.65 12.18 4.06
N SER A 223 13.65 12.52 4.89
CA SER A 223 15.01 12.00 4.75
C SER A 223 15.06 10.49 5.02
N ASP A 224 14.42 10.01 6.10
CA ASP A 224 14.31 8.57 6.41
C ASP A 224 13.57 7.81 5.32
N SER A 225 12.44 8.36 4.85
CA SER A 225 11.71 7.78 3.72
C SER A 225 12.54 7.76 2.44
N SER A 226 13.39 8.77 2.21
CA SER A 226 14.26 8.85 1.04
C SER A 226 15.37 7.79 1.10
N LEU A 227 15.98 7.58 2.28
CA LEU A 227 16.96 6.51 2.51
C LEU A 227 16.34 5.13 2.28
N MET A 228 15.14 4.88 2.82
CA MET A 228 14.42 3.62 2.58
C MET A 228 14.12 3.40 1.09
N VAL A 229 13.66 4.45 0.39
CA VAL A 229 13.43 4.39 -1.06
C VAL A 229 14.72 4.10 -1.82
N ASN A 230 15.85 4.70 -1.44
CA ASN A 230 17.14 4.45 -2.08
C ASN A 230 17.63 3.01 -1.84
N ASN A 231 17.48 2.48 -0.62
CA ASN A 231 17.79 1.08 -0.32
C ASN A 231 16.93 0.11 -1.13
N LEU A 232 15.62 0.41 -1.27
CA LEU A 232 14.72 -0.38 -2.11
C LEU A 232 15.11 -0.30 -3.59
N LYS A 233 15.45 0.88 -4.11
CA LYS A 233 15.96 1.05 -5.48
C LYS A 233 17.22 0.22 -5.73
N GLN A 234 18.19 0.26 -4.81
CA GLN A 234 19.40 -0.55 -4.91
C GLN A 234 19.10 -2.05 -4.89
N LYS A 235 18.17 -2.49 -4.03
CA LYS A 235 17.74 -3.89 -3.98
C LYS A 235 17.04 -4.33 -5.28
N ILE A 236 16.17 -3.48 -5.83
CA ILE A 236 15.51 -3.72 -7.12
C ILE A 236 16.57 -3.85 -8.24
N LEU A 237 17.51 -2.92 -8.34
CA LEU A 237 18.59 -2.98 -9.35
C LEU A 237 19.42 -4.26 -9.25
N LYS A 238 19.74 -4.72 -8.02
CA LYS A 238 20.44 -5.99 -7.82
C LYS A 238 19.60 -7.19 -8.27
N LEU A 239 18.32 -7.22 -7.94
CA LEU A 239 17.41 -8.28 -8.37
C LEU A 239 17.21 -8.29 -9.88
N GLU A 240 17.07 -7.13 -10.51
CA GLU A 240 16.99 -6.99 -11.97
C GLU A 240 18.25 -7.52 -12.65
N LYS A 241 19.43 -7.23 -12.10
CA LYS A 241 20.69 -7.77 -12.60
C LYS A 241 20.72 -9.30 -12.49
N GLN A 242 20.33 -9.85 -11.34
CA GLN A 242 20.27 -11.30 -11.13
C GLN A 242 19.27 -12.00 -12.07
N CYS A 243 18.11 -11.38 -12.32
CA CYS A 243 17.14 -11.91 -13.28
C CYS A 243 17.75 -11.96 -14.67
N LYS A 244 18.39 -10.87 -15.13
CA LYS A 244 19.06 -10.82 -16.44
C LYS A 244 20.17 -11.87 -16.57
N GLU A 245 20.97 -12.07 -15.52
CA GLU A 245 22.03 -13.10 -15.49
C GLU A 245 21.45 -14.52 -15.52
N LYS A 246 20.32 -14.76 -14.85
CA LYS A 246 19.65 -16.07 -14.90
C LYS A 246 18.96 -16.33 -16.24
N ASP A 247 18.34 -15.30 -16.84
CA ASP A 247 17.73 -15.40 -18.16
C ASP A 247 18.77 -15.67 -19.25
N SER A 248 19.96 -15.05 -19.16
CA SER A 248 21.06 -15.34 -20.07
C SER A 248 21.61 -16.75 -19.88
N ALA A 249 21.74 -17.22 -18.63
CA ALA A 249 22.13 -18.60 -18.33
C ALA A 249 21.11 -19.63 -18.85
N LEU A 250 19.81 -19.36 -18.68
CA LEU A 250 18.75 -20.20 -19.23
C LEU A 250 18.79 -20.24 -20.76
N SER A 251 18.97 -19.10 -21.40
CA SER A 251 19.09 -19.01 -22.86
C SER A 251 20.29 -19.84 -23.35
N LYS A 252 21.43 -19.74 -22.66
CA LYS A 252 22.64 -20.54 -22.96
C LYS A 252 22.38 -22.04 -22.79
N LEU A 253 21.79 -22.45 -21.67
CA LEU A 253 21.44 -23.87 -21.43
C LEU A 253 20.45 -24.39 -22.47
N GLN A 254 19.49 -23.59 -22.89
CA GLN A 254 18.55 -23.96 -23.94
C GLN A 254 19.26 -24.16 -25.28
N THR A 255 20.22 -23.31 -25.62
CA THR A 255 21.04 -23.50 -26.82
C THR A 255 21.93 -24.73 -26.72
N GLU A 256 22.58 -24.94 -25.57
CA GLU A 256 23.43 -26.11 -25.31
C GLU A 256 22.62 -27.41 -25.43
N LEU A 257 21.42 -27.46 -24.83
CA LEU A 257 20.53 -28.61 -24.94
C LEU A 257 20.12 -28.92 -26.39
N LYS A 258 19.81 -27.89 -27.19
CA LYS A 258 19.52 -28.07 -28.63
C LYS A 258 20.74 -28.61 -29.37
N THR A 259 21.93 -28.07 -29.11
CA THR A 259 23.16 -28.55 -29.74
C THR A 259 23.49 -29.98 -29.34
N THR A 260 23.33 -30.36 -28.07
CA THR A 260 23.54 -31.73 -27.59
C THR A 260 22.53 -32.68 -28.21
N SER A 261 21.25 -32.33 -28.27
CA SER A 261 20.22 -33.16 -28.91
C SER A 261 20.50 -33.41 -30.40
N LEU A 262 21.02 -32.40 -31.12
CA LEU A 262 21.43 -32.56 -32.51
C LEU A 262 22.65 -33.48 -32.64
N GLU A 263 23.64 -33.37 -31.75
CA GLU A 263 24.81 -34.24 -31.77
C GLU A 263 24.47 -35.70 -31.40
N GLU A 264 23.58 -35.91 -30.42
CA GLU A 264 23.06 -37.25 -30.09
C GLU A 264 22.32 -37.87 -31.27
N MET A 265 21.49 -37.10 -31.99
CA MET A 265 20.82 -37.56 -33.20
C MET A 265 21.82 -37.90 -34.32
N LYS A 266 22.87 -37.09 -34.48
CA LYS A 266 23.94 -37.32 -35.46
C LYS A 266 24.69 -38.62 -35.15
N ILE A 267 25.09 -38.84 -33.89
CA ILE A 267 25.73 -40.09 -33.47
C ILE A 267 24.80 -41.28 -33.73
N ALA A 268 23.51 -41.17 -33.38
CA ALA A 268 22.54 -42.23 -33.65
C ALA A 268 22.45 -42.55 -35.16
N MET A 269 22.37 -41.52 -36.01
CA MET A 269 22.37 -41.68 -37.47
C MET A 269 23.64 -42.35 -37.98
N GLU A 270 24.81 -41.93 -37.51
CA GLU A 270 26.12 -42.52 -37.86
C GLU A 270 26.16 -44.00 -37.45
N THR A 271 25.73 -44.35 -36.24
CA THR A 271 25.69 -45.74 -35.77
C THR A 271 24.73 -46.62 -36.59
N TYR A 272 23.55 -46.10 -36.97
CA TYR A 272 22.64 -46.83 -37.86
C TYR A 272 23.24 -47.01 -39.25
N TYR A 273 23.94 -46.00 -39.77
CA TYR A 273 24.59 -46.09 -41.07
C TYR A 273 25.73 -47.12 -41.07
N GLU A 274 26.57 -47.13 -40.04
CA GLU A 274 27.61 -48.15 -39.86
C GLU A 274 27.02 -49.56 -39.75
N GLU A 275 25.92 -49.74 -39.02
CA GLU A 275 25.26 -51.04 -38.90
C GLU A 275 24.63 -51.47 -40.24
N ILE A 276 24.01 -50.54 -40.99
CA ILE A 276 23.50 -50.83 -42.33
C ILE A 276 24.65 -51.28 -43.24
N GLN A 277 25.80 -50.60 -43.22
CA GLN A 277 26.98 -50.99 -43.99
C GLN A 277 27.51 -52.37 -43.57
N ARG A 278 27.56 -52.65 -42.27
CA ARG A 278 27.95 -53.97 -41.73
C ARG A 278 27.00 -55.06 -42.21
N LEU A 279 25.69 -54.81 -42.19
CA LEU A 279 24.67 -55.73 -42.68
C LEU A 279 24.77 -55.94 -44.21
N GLN A 280 25.04 -54.88 -44.98
CA GLN A 280 25.28 -54.99 -46.42
C GLN A 280 26.53 -55.83 -46.73
N MET A 281 27.62 -55.64 -45.98
CA MET A 281 28.82 -56.47 -46.06
C MET A 281 28.51 -57.94 -45.77
N LEU A 282 27.78 -58.23 -44.69
CA LEU A 282 27.38 -59.59 -44.35
C LEU A 282 26.47 -60.23 -45.41
N LEU A 283 25.55 -59.46 -46.00
CA LEU A 283 24.71 -59.93 -47.09
C LEU A 283 25.56 -60.25 -48.33
N ALA A 284 26.49 -59.37 -48.71
CA ALA A 284 27.41 -59.61 -49.82
C ALA A 284 28.32 -60.83 -49.57
N GLU A 285 28.80 -61.02 -48.33
CA GLU A 285 29.56 -62.21 -47.92
C GLU A 285 28.70 -63.49 -47.98
N ALA A 286 27.45 -63.43 -47.55
CA ALA A 286 26.53 -64.56 -47.59
C ALA A 286 26.13 -64.92 -49.04
N GLU A 287 25.90 -63.94 -49.90
CA GLU A 287 25.67 -64.14 -51.34
C GLU A 287 26.92 -64.72 -52.02
N ALA A 288 28.11 -64.18 -51.73
CA ALA A 288 29.37 -64.72 -52.23
C ALA A 288 29.65 -66.15 -51.72
N ALA A 289 29.22 -66.49 -50.49
CA ALA A 289 29.27 -67.84 -49.96
C ALA A 289 28.25 -68.77 -50.64
N GLN A 290 27.02 -68.32 -50.92
CA GLN A 290 26.04 -69.11 -51.68
C GLN A 290 26.48 -69.40 -53.12
N GLN A 291 27.17 -68.46 -53.77
CA GLN A 291 27.74 -68.66 -55.11
C GLN A 291 28.99 -69.57 -55.09
N ARG A 292 29.54 -69.89 -53.90
CA ARG A 292 30.67 -70.81 -53.72
C ARG A 292 30.21 -72.12 -53.08
N ALA A 293 30.00 -73.16 -53.87
CA ALA A 293 29.95 -74.53 -53.36
C ALA A 293 30.79 -75.47 -54.24
N PRO A 294 31.54 -76.47 -53.69
CA PRO A 294 32.36 -76.54 -52.46
C PRO A 294 33.86 -76.81 -52.81
N PRO A 295 34.86 -76.73 -51.88
CA PRO A 295 34.99 -77.59 -50.69
C PRO A 295 35.27 -76.79 -49.40
N GLU A 296 34.21 -76.36 -48.71
CA GLU A 296 34.33 -75.56 -47.47
C GLU A 296 34.89 -76.35 -46.27
N SER A 297 34.88 -77.69 -46.31
CA SER A 297 35.28 -78.53 -45.17
C SER A 297 36.77 -78.45 -44.82
N LYS A 298 37.66 -78.22 -45.80
CA LYS A 298 39.10 -78.11 -45.55
C LYS A 298 39.50 -76.75 -45.00
N ASP A 299 38.92 -75.67 -45.51
CA ASP A 299 39.25 -74.31 -45.08
C ASP A 299 38.55 -73.92 -43.77
N SER A 300 37.33 -74.42 -43.52
CA SER A 300 36.70 -74.34 -42.20
C SER A 300 37.49 -75.12 -41.16
N LEU A 301 37.97 -76.33 -41.47
CA LEU A 301 38.84 -77.11 -40.59
C LEU A 301 40.19 -76.40 -40.35
N ARG A 302 40.77 -75.73 -41.35
CA ARG A 302 41.97 -74.90 -41.18
C ARG A 302 41.72 -73.70 -40.28
N ARG A 303 40.61 -72.97 -40.47
CA ARG A 303 40.19 -71.87 -39.58
C ARG A 303 39.92 -72.35 -38.16
N GLN A 304 39.25 -73.49 -37.99
CA GLN A 304 38.99 -74.10 -36.69
C GLN A 304 40.30 -74.54 -36.02
N LYS A 305 41.25 -75.13 -36.77
CA LYS A 305 42.59 -75.45 -36.25
C LYS A 305 43.37 -74.19 -35.86
N ALA A 306 43.29 -73.11 -36.63
CA ALA A 306 43.92 -71.83 -36.30
C ALA A 306 43.30 -71.18 -35.06
N MET A 307 41.97 -71.20 -34.93
CA MET A 307 41.24 -70.72 -33.76
C MET A 307 41.57 -71.55 -32.52
N ASN A 308 41.57 -72.88 -32.63
CA ASN A 308 41.97 -73.76 -31.55
C ASN A 308 43.43 -73.53 -31.16
N ALA A 309 44.33 -73.29 -32.12
CA ALA A 309 45.72 -72.92 -31.83
C ALA A 309 45.82 -71.56 -31.13
N ALA A 310 45.00 -70.57 -31.50
CA ALA A 310 44.95 -69.27 -30.83
C ALA A 310 44.37 -69.38 -29.41
N LEU A 311 43.32 -70.18 -29.21
CA LEU A 311 42.74 -70.48 -27.89
C LEU A 311 43.74 -71.21 -27.00
N LEU A 312 44.51 -72.16 -27.53
CA LEU A 312 45.57 -72.84 -26.78
C LEU A 312 46.71 -71.89 -26.43
N LYS A 313 47.12 -71.01 -27.35
CA LYS A 313 48.11 -69.96 -27.06
C LYS A 313 47.63 -69.00 -25.99
N LEU A 314 46.38 -68.53 -26.08
CA LEU A 314 45.79 -67.64 -25.08
C LEU A 314 45.60 -68.34 -23.74
N SER A 315 45.16 -69.61 -23.73
CA SER A 315 45.05 -70.42 -22.51
C SER A 315 46.42 -70.63 -21.85
N LYS A 316 47.45 -70.90 -22.65
CA LYS A 316 48.84 -70.98 -22.17
C LYS A 316 49.29 -69.65 -21.59
N GLN A 317 49.05 -68.54 -22.27
CA GLN A 317 49.38 -67.20 -21.78
C GLN A 317 48.62 -66.84 -20.49
N VAL A 318 47.34 -67.20 -20.38
CA VAL A 318 46.56 -67.01 -19.15
C VAL A 318 47.12 -67.86 -18.01
N LYS A 319 47.50 -69.11 -18.27
CA LYS A 319 48.15 -69.97 -17.25
C LYS A 319 49.51 -69.42 -16.82
N GLU A 320 50.34 -68.98 -17.77
CA GLU A 320 51.63 -68.34 -17.51
C GLU A 320 51.45 -67.08 -16.66
N LEU A 321 50.51 -66.19 -17.02
CA LEU A 321 50.18 -65.00 -16.24
C LEU A 321 49.61 -65.34 -14.85
N GLN A 322 48.89 -66.45 -14.71
CA GLN A 322 48.40 -66.93 -13.41
C GLN A 322 49.53 -67.51 -12.55
N GLU A 323 50.46 -68.24 -13.13
CA GLU A 323 51.65 -68.78 -12.46
C GLU A 323 52.59 -67.65 -12.04
N GLU A 324 52.81 -66.67 -12.92
CA GLU A 324 53.56 -65.45 -12.60
C GLU A 324 52.88 -64.64 -11.49
N ASN A 325 51.55 -64.48 -11.54
CA ASN A 325 50.83 -63.86 -10.42
C ASN A 325 50.99 -64.65 -9.11
N LYS A 326 50.99 -65.98 -9.16
CA LYS A 326 51.20 -66.82 -7.97
C LYS A 326 52.63 -66.71 -7.45
N SER A 327 53.63 -66.71 -8.33
CA SER A 327 55.03 -66.55 -7.94
C SER A 327 55.29 -65.15 -7.39
N LEU A 328 54.80 -64.10 -8.04
CA LEU A 328 54.92 -62.72 -7.56
C LEU A 328 54.22 -62.52 -6.21
N LYS A 329 53.08 -63.17 -5.97
CA LYS A 329 52.43 -63.20 -4.64
C LYS A 329 53.29 -63.93 -3.61
N ALA A 330 53.87 -65.09 -3.95
CA ALA A 330 54.75 -65.82 -3.04
C ALA A 330 56.05 -65.07 -2.74
N ASP A 331 56.61 -64.37 -3.72
CA ASP A 331 57.78 -63.51 -3.56
C ASP A 331 57.46 -62.27 -2.72
N LEU A 332 56.28 -61.69 -2.90
CA LEU A 332 55.75 -60.63 -2.04
C LEU A 332 55.61 -61.13 -0.59
N ASP A 333 55.00 -62.29 -0.38
CA ASP A 333 54.84 -62.89 0.95
C ASP A 333 56.20 -63.21 1.59
N ARG A 334 57.17 -63.69 0.80
CA ARG A 334 58.55 -63.95 1.24
C ARG A 334 59.28 -62.66 1.60
N ALA A 335 59.15 -61.60 0.80
CA ALA A 335 59.73 -60.29 1.08
C ALA A 335 59.10 -59.67 2.35
N MET A 336 57.79 -59.82 2.52
CA MET A 336 57.08 -59.41 3.75
C MET A 336 57.51 -60.23 4.97
N ALA A 337 57.85 -61.51 4.81
CA ALA A 337 58.38 -62.37 5.87
C ALA A 337 59.86 -62.11 6.20
N GLN A 338 60.66 -61.69 5.22
CA GLN A 338 62.10 -61.42 5.35
C GLN A 338 62.43 -59.96 5.72
N SER A 339 61.44 -59.07 5.70
CA SER A 339 61.62 -57.68 6.15
C SER A 339 61.83 -57.61 7.69
N PRO A 340 62.90 -56.95 8.18
CA PRO A 340 63.30 -56.94 9.60
C PRO A 340 62.31 -56.22 10.54
N THR A 341 61.20 -55.67 10.03
CA THR A 341 60.14 -55.02 10.80
C THR A 341 59.03 -55.98 11.25
N SER A 342 58.85 -57.13 10.58
CA SER A 342 57.80 -58.12 10.91
C SER A 342 58.12 -58.96 12.15
N THR A 343 59.41 -59.32 12.34
CA THR A 343 59.87 -60.06 13.54
C THR A 343 60.02 -59.16 14.77
N ARG A 344 60.29 -57.86 14.59
CA ARG A 344 60.47 -56.94 15.72
C ARG A 344 59.15 -56.47 16.35
N SER A 345 58.08 -56.30 15.56
CA SER A 345 56.80 -55.80 16.09
C SER A 345 56.05 -56.86 16.92
N LYS A 346 56.22 -58.16 16.63
CA LYS A 346 55.63 -59.26 17.40
C LYS A 346 56.18 -59.38 18.82
N GLY A 347 57.45 -59.05 19.06
CA GLY A 347 58.08 -59.17 20.38
C GLY A 347 57.67 -58.10 21.41
N TYR A 348 57.24 -56.91 20.98
CA TYR A 348 56.83 -55.84 21.91
C TYR A 348 55.42 -56.05 22.48
N SER A 349 54.57 -56.84 21.81
CA SER A 349 53.22 -57.15 22.28
C SER A 349 53.22 -58.07 23.51
N GLU A 350 54.30 -58.82 23.74
CA GLU A 350 54.48 -59.73 24.88
C GLU A 350 55.10 -59.05 26.11
N TRP A 351 55.50 -57.78 26.01
CA TRP A 351 56.11 -57.07 27.12
C TRP A 351 55.03 -56.48 28.03
N SER A 352 55.11 -56.77 29.33
CA SER A 352 54.21 -56.13 30.30
C SER A 352 54.36 -54.61 30.22
N LYS A 353 53.24 -53.88 30.42
CA LYS A 353 53.21 -52.40 30.36
C LYS A 353 54.33 -51.76 31.18
N GLN A 354 54.66 -52.32 32.34
CA GLN A 354 55.76 -51.84 33.18
C GLN A 354 57.14 -52.05 32.55
N ARG A 355 57.36 -53.15 31.83
CA ARG A 355 58.63 -53.43 31.15
C ARG A 355 58.85 -52.49 29.96
N LEU A 356 57.78 -52.20 29.20
CA LEU A 356 57.82 -51.21 28.12
C LEU A 356 58.14 -49.82 28.66
N VAL A 357 57.46 -49.37 29.71
CA VAL A 357 57.71 -48.06 30.33
C VAL A 357 59.14 -47.94 30.83
N ARG A 358 59.68 -48.96 31.55
CA ARG A 358 61.10 -48.94 31.98
C ARG A 358 62.06 -48.85 30.80
N LYS A 359 61.77 -49.54 29.70
CA LYS A 359 62.64 -49.52 28.53
C LYS A 359 62.59 -48.18 27.79
N ILE A 360 61.40 -47.58 27.68
CA ILE A 360 61.23 -46.23 27.13
C ILE A 360 62.01 -45.23 27.98
N SER A 361 61.87 -45.25 29.31
CA SER A 361 62.64 -44.36 30.19
C SER A 361 64.16 -44.59 30.14
N GLU A 362 64.61 -45.83 29.95
CA GLU A 362 66.05 -46.13 29.74
C GLU A 362 66.55 -45.55 28.40
N LEU A 363 65.73 -45.62 27.35
CA LEU A 363 66.05 -45.07 26.03
C LEU A 363 66.01 -43.54 26.04
N GLU A 364 65.05 -42.93 26.73
CA GLU A 364 65.00 -41.48 26.95
C GLU A 364 66.24 -41.02 27.72
N LYS A 365 66.64 -41.72 28.79
CA LYS A 365 67.85 -41.40 29.55
C LYS A 365 69.13 -41.58 28.72
N LYS A 366 69.16 -42.58 27.84
CA LYS A 366 70.25 -42.79 26.87
C LYS A 366 70.30 -41.69 25.81
N LEU A 367 69.15 -41.23 25.32
CA LEU A 367 69.04 -40.12 24.39
C LEU A 367 69.50 -38.81 25.04
N GLU A 368 69.07 -38.55 26.29
CA GLU A 368 69.50 -37.40 27.09
C GLU A 368 71.02 -37.42 27.34
N SER A 369 71.61 -38.62 27.51
CA SER A 369 73.07 -38.77 27.64
C SER A 369 73.81 -38.63 26.31
N SER A 370 73.20 -39.06 25.20
CA SER A 370 73.79 -38.97 23.86
C SER A 370 73.62 -37.58 23.22
N GLN A 371 72.67 -36.78 23.71
CA GLN A 371 72.43 -35.40 23.28
C GLN A 371 73.30 -34.38 24.06
N LYS A 372 74.00 -34.82 25.12
CA LYS A 372 74.93 -34.00 25.92
C LYS A 372 76.41 -34.08 25.49
N SER A 373 76.72 -34.68 24.34
CA SER A 373 78.09 -34.72 23.78
C SER A 373 78.14 -34.06 22.39
N PRO A 374 78.97 -33.00 22.17
CA PRO A 374 79.14 -32.39 20.87
C PRO A 374 80.09 -33.20 19.97
N ALA A 375 79.62 -33.47 18.75
CA ALA A 375 80.33 -33.79 17.50
C ALA A 375 81.77 -34.34 17.56
N GLU A 376 81.98 -35.58 17.05
CA GLU A 376 83.10 -35.93 16.16
C GLU A 376 82.82 -37.19 15.31
N GLN A 377 83.05 -37.03 13.99
CA GLN A 377 83.66 -37.91 12.99
C GLN A 377 83.40 -39.43 12.91
N GLY A 378 83.31 -39.94 11.67
CA GLY A 378 83.65 -41.34 11.36
C GLY A 378 83.28 -41.81 9.95
N LYS A 379 84.14 -41.54 8.97
CA LYS A 379 84.14 -42.13 7.62
C LYS A 379 84.56 -43.62 7.68
N SER A 380 83.99 -44.48 6.83
CA SER A 380 84.78 -45.51 6.11
C SER A 380 83.99 -46.11 4.93
N ALA A 381 84.63 -46.09 3.77
CA ALA A 381 84.25 -46.78 2.54
C ALA A 381 84.53 -48.29 2.61
N THR A 382 84.00 -49.08 1.64
CA THR A 382 84.77 -49.87 0.64
C THR A 382 83.89 -50.96 -0.01
N GLY A 383 83.94 -51.10 -1.36
CA GLY A 383 83.88 -52.42 -2.02
C GLY A 383 82.83 -52.66 -3.12
N THR A 384 83.13 -52.29 -4.38
CA THR A 384 82.60 -52.85 -5.65
C THR A 384 83.52 -54.02 -6.13
N PRO A 385 83.32 -54.81 -7.24
CA PRO A 385 82.49 -54.58 -8.47
C PRO A 385 81.85 -55.85 -9.16
N SER A 386 81.30 -55.63 -10.38
CA SER A 386 81.21 -56.56 -11.57
C SER A 386 79.90 -57.34 -11.78
N SER A 387 79.27 -57.53 -12.96
CA SER A 387 79.35 -57.05 -14.36
C SER A 387 78.13 -57.58 -15.14
N ASN A 388 77.84 -56.96 -16.30
CA ASN A 388 77.07 -57.41 -17.49
C ASN A 388 75.66 -56.88 -17.75
N GLN A 389 75.46 -56.66 -19.05
CA GLN A 389 74.58 -55.72 -19.76
C GLN A 389 73.15 -56.23 -20.00
N GLY A 390 72.25 -55.27 -20.27
CA GLY A 390 70.96 -55.50 -20.93
C GLY A 390 70.08 -54.25 -20.87
N GLU A 391 69.95 -53.52 -21.98
CA GLU A 391 69.06 -52.37 -22.13
C GLU A 391 67.59 -52.72 -21.90
N GLY A 392 66.93 -51.89 -21.10
CA GLY A 392 65.49 -51.80 -20.93
C GLY A 392 65.20 -50.81 -19.78
N PRO A 393 64.33 -49.80 -19.94
CA PRO A 393 64.06 -48.85 -18.87
C PRO A 393 63.48 -49.60 -17.66
N PRO A 394 63.95 -49.34 -16.43
CA PRO A 394 63.50 -50.07 -15.27
C PRO A 394 62.06 -49.64 -14.98
N VAL A 395 61.10 -50.52 -15.28
CA VAL A 395 59.77 -50.41 -14.70
C VAL A 395 59.94 -50.72 -13.21
N GLN A 396 60.16 -49.66 -12.43
CA GLN A 396 60.15 -49.72 -10.97
C GLN A 396 58.79 -50.29 -10.56
N LYS A 397 58.75 -51.55 -10.12
CA LYS A 397 57.61 -52.08 -9.39
C LYS A 397 57.48 -51.22 -8.12
N PRO A 398 56.35 -50.51 -7.91
CA PRO A 398 56.18 -49.71 -6.72
C PRO A 398 56.30 -50.61 -5.50
N ASP A 399 56.98 -50.11 -4.46
CA ASP A 399 57.12 -50.80 -3.19
C ASP A 399 55.72 -51.26 -2.71
N PRO A 400 55.50 -52.54 -2.38
CA PRO A 400 54.20 -53.02 -1.90
C PRO A 400 53.69 -52.23 -0.68
N GLN A 401 54.59 -51.61 0.09
CA GLN A 401 54.21 -50.69 1.16
C GLN A 401 53.56 -49.41 0.62
N GLU A 402 54.12 -48.81 -0.44
CA GLU A 402 53.55 -47.66 -1.13
C GLU A 402 52.22 -48.01 -1.80
N GLU A 403 52.09 -49.19 -2.38
CA GLU A 403 50.83 -49.64 -2.97
C GLU A 403 49.73 -49.84 -1.90
N CYS A 404 50.09 -50.37 -0.74
CA CYS A 404 49.19 -50.44 0.41
C CYS A 404 48.79 -49.04 0.92
N GLU A 405 49.72 -48.08 0.95
CA GLU A 405 49.41 -46.68 1.29
C GLU A 405 48.50 -46.02 0.26
N ARG A 406 48.77 -46.24 -1.03
CA ARG A 406 47.91 -45.75 -2.14
C ARG A 406 46.50 -46.32 -2.04
N LEU A 407 46.36 -47.63 -1.78
CA LEU A 407 45.05 -48.26 -1.59
C LEU A 407 44.34 -47.74 -0.33
N ARG A 408 45.06 -47.56 0.79
CA ARG A 408 44.48 -46.94 2.01
C ARG A 408 43.98 -45.52 1.74
N ASN A 409 44.75 -44.72 1.01
CA ASN A 409 44.38 -43.37 0.63
C ASN A 409 43.19 -43.35 -0.34
N LEU A 410 43.13 -44.28 -1.29
CA LEU A 410 42.00 -44.42 -2.20
C LEU A 410 40.72 -44.84 -1.45
N VAL A 411 40.82 -45.80 -0.52
CA VAL A 411 39.69 -46.19 0.33
C VAL A 411 39.23 -45.03 1.21
N LYS A 412 40.16 -44.24 1.74
CA LYS A 412 39.84 -43.01 2.49
C LYS A 412 39.09 -42.01 1.61
N LYS A 413 39.59 -41.76 0.40
CA LYS A 413 38.94 -40.87 -0.58
C LYS A 413 37.54 -41.34 -0.97
N ILE A 414 37.36 -42.64 -1.24
CA ILE A 414 36.04 -43.23 -1.55
C ILE A 414 35.07 -43.07 -0.36
N LYS A 415 35.56 -43.22 0.88
CA LYS A 415 34.73 -42.99 2.08
C LYS A 415 34.34 -41.52 2.24
N GLU A 416 35.25 -40.60 1.98
CA GLU A 416 34.99 -39.15 1.98
C GLU A 416 33.98 -38.78 0.88
N ASP A 417 34.16 -39.30 -0.34
CA ASP A 417 33.25 -39.09 -1.47
C ASP A 417 31.86 -39.65 -1.16
N ARG A 418 31.78 -40.85 -0.58
CA ARG A 418 30.50 -41.44 -0.13
C ARG A 418 29.81 -40.56 0.92
N ALA A 419 30.56 -40.04 1.89
CA ALA A 419 30.02 -39.15 2.91
C ALA A 419 29.51 -37.82 2.30
N ALA A 420 30.29 -37.21 1.40
CA ALA A 420 29.92 -35.98 0.70
C ALA A 420 28.68 -36.18 -0.18
N LEU A 421 28.58 -37.31 -0.88
CA LEU A 421 27.40 -37.66 -1.67
C LEU A 421 26.16 -37.87 -0.79
N GLN A 422 26.33 -38.50 0.38
CA GLN A 422 25.24 -38.71 1.33
C GLN A 422 24.77 -37.39 1.95
N GLU A 423 25.67 -36.47 2.27
CA GLU A 423 25.32 -35.12 2.73
C GLU A 423 24.59 -34.33 1.64
N ARG A 424 25.10 -34.35 0.40
CA ARG A 424 24.46 -33.69 -0.75
C ARG A 424 23.08 -34.27 -1.05
N LEU A 425 22.89 -35.58 -0.89
CA LEU A 425 21.59 -36.23 -0.99
C LEU A 425 20.63 -35.72 0.09
N GLY A 426 21.07 -35.70 1.36
CA GLY A 426 20.27 -35.18 2.47
C GLY A 426 19.89 -33.70 2.30
N ALA A 427 20.79 -32.88 1.77
CA ALA A 427 20.51 -31.48 1.43
C ALA A 427 19.43 -31.38 0.32
N ARG A 428 19.55 -32.19 -0.74
CA ARG A 428 18.53 -32.25 -1.81
C ARG A 428 17.18 -32.75 -1.32
N GLU A 429 17.13 -33.72 -0.42
CA GLU A 429 15.90 -34.21 0.22
C GLU A 429 15.25 -33.14 1.12
N ALA A 430 16.05 -32.33 1.82
CA ALA A 430 15.55 -31.20 2.60
C ALA A 430 14.97 -30.11 1.69
N ASP A 431 15.64 -29.79 0.58
CA ASP A 431 15.15 -28.84 -0.41
C ASP A 431 13.86 -29.34 -1.08
N PHE A 432 13.79 -30.63 -1.43
CA PHE A 432 12.58 -31.24 -1.98
C PHE A 432 11.40 -31.14 -1.01
N ARG A 433 11.62 -31.43 0.28
CA ARG A 433 10.59 -31.27 1.31
C ARG A 433 10.11 -29.83 1.46
N LYS A 434 11.01 -28.83 1.40
CA LYS A 434 10.63 -27.41 1.42
C LYS A 434 9.82 -27.03 0.18
N LEU A 435 10.28 -27.42 -1.01
CA LEU A 435 9.55 -27.14 -2.26
C LEU A 435 8.17 -27.81 -2.26
N GLN A 436 8.04 -29.00 -1.69
CA GLN A 436 6.75 -29.68 -1.55
C GLN A 436 5.81 -28.90 -0.62
N GLN A 437 6.32 -28.37 0.49
CA GLN A 437 5.52 -27.49 1.38
C GLN A 437 5.11 -26.20 0.68
N GLU A 438 6.04 -25.52 -0.01
CA GLU A 438 5.74 -24.30 -0.77
C GLU A 438 4.72 -24.56 -1.88
N LYS A 439 4.81 -25.69 -2.57
CA LYS A 439 3.81 -26.11 -3.57
C LYS A 439 2.42 -26.23 -2.95
N THR A 440 2.28 -26.90 -1.80
CA THR A 440 0.98 -27.05 -1.13
C THR A 440 0.41 -25.71 -0.65
N GLU A 441 1.27 -24.79 -0.20
CA GLU A 441 0.83 -23.45 0.21
C GLU A 441 0.41 -22.60 -1.00
N LEU A 442 1.13 -22.67 -2.11
CA LEU A 442 0.75 -22.00 -3.35
C LEU A 442 -0.56 -22.55 -3.93
N GLU A 443 -0.78 -23.87 -3.88
CA GLU A 443 -2.04 -24.51 -4.27
C GLU A 443 -3.20 -23.99 -3.40
N LYS A 444 -3.00 -23.87 -2.09
CA LYS A 444 -3.98 -23.28 -1.16
C LYS A 444 -4.27 -21.82 -1.46
N GLN A 445 -3.25 -21.02 -1.78
CA GLN A 445 -3.43 -19.61 -2.16
C GLN A 445 -4.18 -19.47 -3.49
N LEU A 446 -3.89 -20.35 -4.45
CA LEU A 446 -4.58 -20.39 -5.74
C LEU A 446 -6.05 -20.75 -5.57
N GLN A 447 -6.38 -21.70 -4.70
CA GLN A 447 -7.76 -22.05 -4.39
C GLN A 447 -8.52 -20.86 -3.77
N LYS A 448 -7.92 -20.17 -2.79
CA LYS A 448 -8.50 -18.95 -2.21
C LYS A 448 -8.67 -17.81 -3.22
N ALA A 449 -7.76 -17.70 -4.18
CA ALA A 449 -7.85 -16.69 -5.23
C ALA A 449 -9.00 -16.99 -6.21
N LYS A 450 -9.26 -18.27 -6.50
CA LYS A 450 -10.43 -18.70 -7.27
C LYS A 450 -11.73 -18.39 -6.54
N GLU A 451 -11.83 -18.75 -5.26
CA GLU A 451 -13.01 -18.43 -4.43
C GLU A 451 -13.30 -16.92 -4.42
N ARG A 452 -12.27 -16.09 -4.23
CA ARG A 452 -12.41 -14.63 -4.30
C ARG A 452 -12.82 -14.11 -5.68
N LYS A 453 -12.45 -14.82 -6.75
CA LYS A 453 -12.87 -14.47 -8.12
C LYS A 453 -14.35 -14.79 -8.31
N ASP A 454 -14.78 -15.97 -7.86
CA ASP A 454 -16.17 -16.42 -7.94
C ASP A 454 -17.09 -15.50 -7.11
N GLU A 455 -16.66 -15.11 -5.90
CA GLU A 455 -17.34 -14.10 -5.08
C GLU A 455 -17.47 -12.75 -5.80
N ARG A 456 -16.42 -12.29 -6.49
CA ARG A 456 -16.48 -11.04 -7.27
C ARG A 456 -17.42 -11.14 -8.45
N GLU A 457 -17.43 -12.27 -9.14
CA GLU A 457 -18.36 -12.53 -10.24
C GLU A 457 -19.80 -12.52 -9.75
N GLU A 458 -20.07 -13.12 -8.59
CA GLU A 458 -21.40 -13.12 -7.98
C GLU A 458 -21.83 -11.72 -7.51
N ILE A 459 -20.94 -10.97 -6.85
CA ILE A 459 -21.18 -9.55 -6.50
C ILE A 459 -21.49 -8.73 -7.75
N ASN A 460 -20.78 -8.96 -8.85
CA ASN A 460 -21.04 -8.26 -10.11
C ASN A 460 -22.42 -8.63 -10.69
N ARG A 461 -22.81 -9.91 -10.66
CA ARG A 461 -24.14 -10.38 -11.10
C ARG A 461 -25.25 -9.75 -10.26
N LEU A 462 -25.12 -9.77 -8.93
CA LEU A 462 -26.08 -9.15 -8.03
C LEU A 462 -26.14 -7.64 -8.23
N SER A 463 -25.01 -6.97 -8.43
CA SER A 463 -24.95 -5.53 -8.73
C SER A 463 -25.66 -5.19 -10.04
N GLN A 464 -25.51 -6.02 -11.08
CA GLN A 464 -26.25 -5.84 -12.33
C GLN A 464 -27.76 -6.10 -12.17
N LYS A 465 -28.16 -7.01 -11.29
CA LYS A 465 -29.57 -7.27 -10.97
C LYS A 465 -30.18 -6.08 -10.23
N ILE A 466 -29.48 -5.54 -9.24
CA ILE A 466 -29.91 -4.35 -8.49
C ILE A 466 -30.13 -3.17 -9.45
N LYS A 467 -29.17 -2.89 -10.34
CA LYS A 467 -29.30 -1.81 -11.33
C LYS A 467 -30.52 -1.96 -12.26
N ARG A 468 -30.85 -3.20 -12.65
CA ARG A 468 -32.06 -3.47 -13.46
C ARG A 468 -33.33 -3.21 -12.67
N LEU A 469 -33.40 -3.70 -11.44
CA LEU A 469 -34.55 -3.46 -10.56
C LEU A 469 -34.71 -1.97 -10.21
N GLU A 470 -33.61 -1.24 -10.04
CA GLU A 470 -33.64 0.22 -9.83
C GLU A 470 -34.20 0.96 -11.05
N ALA A 471 -33.85 0.52 -12.27
CA ALA A 471 -34.40 1.09 -13.51
C ALA A 471 -35.90 0.79 -13.66
N GLU A 472 -36.32 -0.46 -13.43
CA GLU A 472 -37.73 -0.86 -13.44
C GLU A 472 -38.56 -0.06 -12.41
N LEU A 473 -38.02 0.15 -11.20
CA LEU A 473 -38.67 0.97 -10.18
C LEU A 473 -38.77 2.44 -10.58
N GLU A 474 -37.81 2.99 -11.31
CA GLU A 474 -37.87 4.37 -11.79
C GLU A 474 -38.84 4.53 -12.96
N ASP A 475 -38.89 3.56 -13.87
CA ASP A 475 -39.88 3.49 -14.95
C ASP A 475 -41.31 3.38 -14.38
N GLU A 476 -41.53 2.54 -13.36
CA GLU A 476 -42.82 2.48 -12.65
C GLU A 476 -43.19 3.81 -11.99
N LYS A 477 -42.23 4.53 -11.41
CA LYS A 477 -42.48 5.86 -10.84
C LYS A 477 -42.85 6.86 -11.93
N HIS A 478 -42.16 6.83 -13.07
CA HIS A 478 -42.47 7.67 -14.23
C HIS A 478 -43.86 7.37 -14.79
N GLU A 479 -44.25 6.09 -14.90
CA GLU A 479 -45.57 5.68 -15.33
C GLU A 479 -46.66 6.12 -14.35
N LYS A 480 -46.44 5.93 -13.03
CA LYS A 480 -47.35 6.42 -11.98
C LYS A 480 -47.46 7.95 -11.97
N ALA A 481 -46.36 8.67 -12.23
CA ALA A 481 -46.36 10.12 -12.35
C ALA A 481 -47.11 10.59 -13.60
N ALA A 482 -46.91 9.93 -14.75
CA ALA A 482 -47.63 10.21 -15.99
C ALA A 482 -49.13 9.92 -15.87
N ALA A 483 -49.51 8.83 -15.19
CA ALA A 483 -50.92 8.52 -14.90
C ALA A 483 -51.57 9.59 -14.00
N ARG A 484 -50.84 10.08 -12.98
CA ARG A 484 -51.29 11.20 -12.14
C ARG A 484 -51.42 12.49 -12.93
N GLU A 485 -50.45 12.80 -13.80
CA GLU A 485 -50.50 13.99 -14.65
C GLU A 485 -51.68 13.92 -15.63
N ALA A 486 -51.89 12.78 -16.29
CA ALA A 486 -53.04 12.55 -17.17
C ALA A 486 -54.38 12.73 -16.42
N ALA A 487 -54.48 12.24 -15.19
CA ALA A 487 -55.66 12.47 -14.34
C ALA A 487 -55.86 13.96 -14.01
N THR A 488 -54.79 14.69 -13.66
CA THR A 488 -54.88 16.15 -13.41
C THR A 488 -55.18 16.96 -14.67
N LYS A 489 -54.72 16.51 -15.84
CA LYS A 489 -54.95 17.14 -17.12
C LYS A 489 -56.39 16.93 -17.58
N ALA A 490 -56.94 15.72 -17.45
CA ALA A 490 -58.36 15.46 -17.67
C ALA A 490 -59.25 16.34 -16.76
N GLN A 491 -58.82 16.55 -15.51
CA GLN A 491 -59.49 17.46 -14.58
C GLN A 491 -59.39 18.94 -15.01
N ARG A 492 -58.26 19.36 -15.59
CA ARG A 492 -58.02 20.74 -16.07
C ARG A 492 -58.67 21.05 -17.42
N GLU A 493 -58.75 20.08 -18.33
CA GLU A 493 -59.44 20.23 -19.61
C GLU A 493 -60.95 20.39 -19.43
N SER A 494 -61.52 19.92 -18.30
CA SER A 494 -62.87 20.30 -17.89
C SER A 494 -63.04 21.79 -17.50
N ARG A 495 -61.94 22.57 -17.38
CA ARG A 495 -61.90 23.95 -16.88
C ARG A 495 -61.16 24.95 -17.79
N GLY A 496 -61.27 24.83 -19.12
CA GLY A 496 -60.67 25.75 -20.13
C GLY A 496 -60.88 27.26 -19.86
N SER A 497 -60.20 28.24 -20.47
CA SER A 497 -59.45 28.32 -21.74
C SER A 497 -58.70 29.67 -21.79
N ARG A 498 -57.48 29.71 -22.38
CA ARG A 498 -56.89 30.77 -23.27
C ARG A 498 -55.35 30.89 -23.15
N PRO A 499 -54.60 30.85 -24.27
CA PRO A 499 -53.25 31.41 -24.33
C PRO A 499 -53.03 32.36 -25.52
N SER A 500 -52.11 33.32 -25.36
CA SER A 500 -51.49 34.05 -26.48
C SER A 500 -49.96 33.88 -26.46
N SER A 501 -49.49 33.22 -27.53
CA SER A 501 -48.20 33.28 -28.24
C SER A 501 -47.57 34.69 -28.22
N ALA A 502 -46.26 34.94 -28.30
CA ALA A 502 -45.30 34.51 -29.31
C ALA A 502 -43.86 34.95 -28.87
N LYS A 503 -42.80 34.16 -29.09
CA LYS A 503 -41.87 34.16 -30.25
C LYS A 503 -40.74 35.22 -30.13
N SER A 504 -39.50 34.87 -29.80
CA SER A 504 -38.42 34.21 -30.57
C SER A 504 -37.47 35.19 -31.30
N THR A 505 -36.20 34.75 -31.41
CA THR A 505 -35.16 35.13 -32.39
C THR A 505 -34.42 36.45 -32.13
N SER A 506 -33.12 36.65 -32.44
CA SER A 506 -32.16 35.93 -33.30
C SER A 506 -30.71 36.34 -32.96
N SER A 507 -29.80 35.47 -33.39
CA SER A 507 -28.37 35.65 -33.73
C SER A 507 -28.00 37.01 -34.37
N THR A 508 -26.74 37.47 -34.45
CA THR A 508 -25.61 36.82 -35.17
C THR A 508 -24.29 37.61 -34.99
N SER A 509 -23.17 36.87 -34.94
CA SER A 509 -21.77 37.16 -35.41
C SER A 509 -21.18 38.58 -35.47
N SER A 510 -19.94 38.75 -34.99
CA SER A 510 -18.75 39.02 -35.84
C SER A 510 -17.44 39.29 -35.06
N SER A 511 -16.42 38.50 -35.41
CA SER A 511 -15.00 38.81 -35.65
C SER A 511 -14.25 40.02 -35.02
N ARG A 512 -13.12 39.65 -34.39
CA ARG A 512 -11.74 40.22 -34.42
C ARG A 512 -11.33 41.42 -33.52
N ARG A 513 -10.21 41.10 -32.85
CA ARG A 513 -9.05 41.91 -32.45
C ARG A 513 -9.20 42.77 -31.19
N GLY A 514 -8.12 42.72 -30.40
CA GLY A 514 -8.11 43.01 -28.99
C GLY A 514 -7.82 44.46 -28.66
N SER A 515 -8.24 44.82 -27.45
CA SER A 515 -7.84 46.05 -26.75
C SER A 515 -7.97 45.78 -25.25
N SER A 516 -6.83 45.58 -24.62
CA SER A 516 -6.65 45.62 -23.18
C SER A 516 -6.79 47.07 -22.70
N SER A 517 -7.95 47.45 -22.16
CA SER A 517 -8.15 48.50 -21.13
C SER A 517 -9.61 48.95 -21.03
N SER A 518 -10.50 48.11 -20.47
CA SER A 518 -11.81 48.58 -19.97
C SER A 518 -12.47 47.63 -18.97
N SER A 519 -11.68 46.82 -18.24
CA SER A 519 -12.24 45.79 -17.34
C SER A 519 -12.88 46.35 -16.06
N SER A 520 -12.53 47.56 -15.60
CA SER A 520 -12.89 48.01 -14.25
C SER A 520 -14.38 48.39 -14.10
N GLY A 521 -15.02 48.91 -15.15
CA GLY A 521 -16.42 49.33 -15.11
C GLY A 521 -17.41 48.16 -15.14
N GLY A 522 -17.16 47.18 -16.00
CA GLY A 522 -17.98 45.96 -16.10
C GLY A 522 -17.85 45.08 -14.87
N GLU A 523 -16.66 45.01 -14.26
CA GLU A 523 -16.44 44.24 -13.05
C GLU A 523 -17.08 44.91 -11.82
N LYS A 524 -17.03 46.25 -11.70
CA LYS A 524 -17.80 46.98 -10.67
C LYS A 524 -19.30 46.76 -10.81
N ARG A 525 -19.85 46.81 -12.02
CA ARG A 525 -21.28 46.59 -12.26
C ARG A 525 -21.69 45.15 -11.92
N LYS A 526 -20.90 44.15 -12.31
CA LYS A 526 -21.13 42.74 -11.93
C LYS A 526 -21.03 42.52 -10.43
N ARG A 527 -20.09 43.17 -9.74
CA ARG A 527 -19.99 43.14 -8.27
C ARG A 527 -21.19 43.80 -7.61
N GLN A 528 -21.70 44.90 -8.17
CA GLN A 528 -22.89 45.58 -7.66
C GLN A 528 -24.18 44.78 -7.88
N GLU A 529 -24.34 44.14 -9.05
CA GLU A 529 -25.46 43.23 -9.33
C GLU A 529 -25.41 41.97 -8.44
N ALA A 530 -24.21 41.41 -8.22
CA ALA A 530 -24.01 40.30 -7.30
C ALA A 530 -24.34 40.70 -5.85
N ALA A 531 -23.91 41.88 -5.41
CA ALA A 531 -24.22 42.41 -4.09
C ALA A 531 -25.74 42.62 -3.90
N GLN A 532 -26.44 43.16 -4.91
CA GLN A 532 -27.89 43.32 -4.86
C GLN A 532 -28.62 41.97 -4.81
N LEU A 533 -28.14 40.96 -5.54
CA LEU A 533 -28.72 39.62 -5.51
C LEU A 533 -28.52 38.95 -4.15
N ILE A 534 -27.34 39.09 -3.55
CA ILE A 534 -27.06 38.58 -2.20
C ILE A 534 -27.93 39.31 -1.17
N GLN A 535 -28.07 40.64 -1.26
CA GLN A 535 -28.94 41.41 -0.37
C GLN A 535 -30.43 41.03 -0.53
N LYS A 536 -30.87 40.71 -1.75
CA LYS A 536 -32.24 40.25 -2.01
C LYS A 536 -32.48 38.86 -1.43
N ASN A 537 -31.54 37.93 -1.64
CA ASN A 537 -31.63 36.57 -1.10
C ASN A 537 -31.53 36.57 0.43
N TRP A 538 -30.71 37.46 1.01
CA TRP A 538 -30.62 37.62 2.45
C TRP A 538 -31.94 38.15 3.04
N ARG A 539 -32.57 39.13 2.40
CA ARG A 539 -33.90 39.63 2.81
C ARG A 539 -34.96 38.53 2.74
N LEU A 540 -34.97 37.74 1.67
CA LEU A 540 -35.91 36.62 1.52
C LEU A 540 -35.67 35.51 2.55
N TYR A 541 -34.41 35.20 2.86
CA TYR A 541 -34.08 34.26 3.92
C TYR A 541 -34.51 34.78 5.28
N ARG A 542 -34.35 36.09 5.54
CA ARG A 542 -34.82 36.75 6.76
C ARG A 542 -36.34 36.64 6.91
N SER A 543 -37.10 36.95 5.86
CA SER A 543 -38.56 36.83 5.86
C SER A 543 -39.02 35.38 6.06
N ARG A 544 -38.36 34.41 5.41
CA ARG A 544 -38.68 32.99 5.60
C ARG A 544 -38.32 32.48 6.99
N LYS A 545 -37.27 33.01 7.60
CA LYS A 545 -36.89 32.67 8.97
C LYS A 545 -37.86 33.25 9.98
N GLU A 546 -38.39 34.44 9.73
CA GLU A 546 -39.46 35.04 10.53
C GLU A 546 -40.75 34.21 10.39
N GLU A 547 -41.17 33.85 9.17
CA GLU A 547 -42.33 32.96 8.96
C GLU A 547 -42.17 31.58 9.63
N ASN A 548 -40.98 30.98 9.59
CA ASN A 548 -40.74 29.70 10.26
C ASN A 548 -40.73 29.81 11.78
N ASN A 549 -40.26 30.93 12.34
CA ASN A 549 -40.35 31.18 13.78
C ASN A 549 -41.80 31.37 14.22
N ASP A 550 -42.62 32.04 13.41
CA ASP A 550 -44.06 32.22 13.68
C ASP A 550 -44.80 30.86 13.66
N LEU A 551 -44.38 29.92 12.80
CA LEU A 551 -44.93 28.57 12.74
C LEU A 551 -44.46 27.66 13.90
N GLU A 552 -43.23 27.83 14.40
CA GLU A 552 -42.77 27.15 15.61
C GLU A 552 -43.48 27.67 16.87
N GLU A 553 -43.81 28.96 16.93
CA GLU A 553 -44.55 29.55 18.05
C GLU A 553 -46.02 29.10 18.08
N VAL A 554 -46.65 28.94 16.91
CA VAL A 554 -47.99 28.34 16.78
C VAL A 554 -47.98 26.84 17.11
N SER A 555 -46.93 26.11 16.73
CA SER A 555 -46.80 24.68 17.04
C SER A 555 -46.58 24.44 18.54
N ASN A 556 -45.84 25.33 19.23
CA ASN A 556 -45.65 25.25 20.68
C ASN A 556 -46.90 25.68 21.49
N SER A 557 -47.86 26.39 20.89
CA SER A 557 -49.15 26.69 21.54
C SER A 557 -50.19 25.57 21.40
N LEU A 558 -50.01 24.63 20.46
CA LEU A 558 -50.93 23.52 20.22
C LEU A 558 -50.67 22.27 21.07
N ASP A 559 -49.54 22.23 21.79
CA ASP A 559 -49.14 21.10 22.66
C ASP A 559 -49.54 21.31 24.15
N PHE A 560 -50.28 22.38 24.47
CA PHE A 560 -50.78 22.69 25.81
C PHE A 560 -52.31 22.99 25.86
N GLY A 561 -53.07 22.42 24.93
CA GLY A 561 -54.54 22.54 24.86
C GLY A 561 -55.27 21.28 25.30
#